data_AF-A0A392NZY3-F1
#
_entry.id   AF-A0A392NZY3-F1
#
_cell.length_a   1.000
_cell.length_b   1.000
_cell.length_c   1.000
_cell.angle_alpha   90.00
_cell.angle_beta   90.00
_cell.angle_gamma   90.00
#
_symmetry.space_group_name_H-M   'P 1'
#
loop_
_entity.id
_entity.type
_entity.pdbx_description
1 polymer ?
#
loop_
_entity_poly.entity_id
_entity_poly.type
_entity_poly.pdbx_seq_one_letter_code
_entity_poly.pdbx_strand_id
1 'polypeptide(L)'
;MAGNFRFMMDQKDIVRFLTTTIDSFIQDRLINKEQRTQHKDQCAERLAAEDENGDKETEVEYSDQAVLANLDWGIEALEEAINTYNMETKLARLDYAEKMLQVCAMLNPKQKTAGVPNSYLSAWAHLNLSYLWKLRNNIQSCIFHALEMFIVDPFFARIDFAPELWKNLFLPHMSSIVGWYSEERHKLMMEVMPESSDFSYTADFDKVFNESL
;
A
#
# COMPACT_ATOMS: atom_id res chain seq x y z
N MET A 1 -4.58 32.34 27.56
CA MET A 1 -5.54 32.28 26.43
C MET A 1 -4.92 31.45 25.33
N ALA A 2 -5.14 30.13 25.35
CA ALA A 2 -4.71 29.25 24.26
C ALA A 2 -5.88 29.20 23.26
N GLY A 3 -5.69 29.84 22.11
CA GLY A 3 -6.66 29.77 21.03
C GLY A 3 -6.75 28.33 20.53
N ASN A 4 -7.92 27.71 20.71
CA ASN A 4 -8.28 26.48 20.02
C ASN A 4 -8.41 26.78 18.52
N PHE A 5 -7.28 26.81 17.81
CA PHE A 5 -7.27 26.76 16.35
C PHE A 5 -7.56 25.33 15.92
N ARG A 6 -8.81 24.91 16.06
CA ARG A 6 -9.30 23.71 15.39
C ARG A 6 -9.56 24.11 13.94
N PHE A 7 -8.56 23.96 13.08
CA PHE A 7 -8.76 23.98 11.64
C PHE A 7 -9.69 22.80 11.31
N MET A 8 -11.00 23.04 11.28
CA MET A 8 -11.94 22.09 10.70
C MET A 8 -11.82 22.25 9.20
N MET A 9 -11.06 21.37 8.54
CA MET A 9 -11.15 21.21 7.08
C MET A 9 -12.60 20.88 6.74
N ASP A 10 -13.17 21.60 5.78
CA ASP A 10 -14.47 21.22 5.22
C ASP A 10 -14.32 19.90 4.46
N GLN A 11 -15.40 19.14 4.30
CA GLN A 11 -15.41 17.88 3.56
C GLN A 11 -14.83 18.06 2.14
N LYS A 12 -15.09 19.20 1.51
CA LYS A 12 -14.51 19.56 0.21
C LYS A 12 -12.99 19.70 0.25
N ASP A 13 -12.44 20.26 1.33
CA ASP A 13 -11.00 20.40 1.49
C ASP A 13 -10.34 19.03 1.67
N ILE A 14 -10.98 18.12 2.41
CA ILE A 14 -10.50 16.73 2.58
C ILE A 14 -10.50 16.00 1.24
N VAL A 15 -11.60 16.05 0.50
CA VAL A 15 -11.70 15.38 -0.81
C VAL A 15 -10.66 15.95 -1.77
N ARG A 16 -10.47 17.28 -1.81
CA ARG A 16 -9.44 17.92 -2.64
C ARG A 16 -8.04 17.47 -2.23
N PHE A 17 -7.72 17.48 -0.95
CA PHE A 17 -6.42 17.03 -0.43
C PHE A 17 -6.14 15.58 -0.81
N LEU A 18 -7.08 14.67 -0.55
CA LEU A 18 -6.95 13.25 -0.92
C LEU A 18 -6.74 13.10 -2.42
N THR A 19 -7.55 13.80 -3.22
CA THR A 19 -7.47 13.77 -4.68
C THR A 19 -6.08 14.18 -5.15
N THR A 20 -5.62 15.37 -4.76
CA THR A 20 -4.33 15.89 -5.24
C THR A 20 -3.15 15.04 -4.78
N THR A 21 -3.15 14.60 -3.52
CA THR A 21 -2.03 13.83 -2.96
C THR A 21 -1.94 12.44 -3.59
N ILE A 22 -3.07 11.73 -3.72
CA ILE A 22 -3.10 10.40 -4.34
C ILE A 22 -2.82 10.51 -5.84
N ASP A 23 -3.43 11.47 -6.54
CA ASP A 23 -3.24 11.64 -7.97
C ASP A 23 -1.76 11.87 -8.34
N SER A 24 -1.09 12.71 -7.54
CA SER A 24 0.34 13.01 -7.74
C SER A 24 1.19 11.76 -7.52
N PHE A 25 0.96 11.04 -6.41
CA PHE A 25 1.66 9.78 -6.13
C PHE A 25 1.50 8.75 -7.25
N ILE A 26 0.26 8.54 -7.72
CA ILE A 26 -0.04 7.58 -8.79
C ILE A 26 0.61 8.03 -10.11
N GLN A 27 0.56 9.33 -10.43
CA GLN A 27 1.19 9.87 -11.63
C GLN A 27 2.72 9.65 -11.62
N ASP A 28 3.38 9.92 -10.48
CA ASP A 28 4.83 9.72 -10.33
C ASP A 28 5.20 8.25 -10.52
N ARG A 29 4.42 7.33 -9.94
CA ARG A 29 4.60 5.88 -10.13
C ARG A 29 4.39 5.43 -11.58
N LEU A 30 3.42 6.00 -12.29
CA LEU A 30 3.16 5.69 -13.70
C LEU A 30 4.28 6.20 -14.63
N ILE A 31 4.96 7.28 -14.28
CA ILE A 31 6.11 7.79 -15.04
C ILE A 31 7.35 6.91 -14.80
N ASN A 32 7.56 6.45 -13.57
CA ASN A 32 8.77 5.71 -13.20
C ASN A 32 8.63 4.20 -13.43
N LYS A 33 9.00 3.74 -14.64
CA LYS A 33 9.00 2.31 -14.99
C LYS A 33 9.91 1.48 -14.08
N GLU A 34 11.12 1.96 -13.79
CA GLU A 34 12.10 1.24 -12.97
C GLU A 34 11.52 0.93 -11.58
N GLN A 35 10.88 1.92 -10.95
CA GLN A 35 10.26 1.75 -9.66
C GLN A 35 9.09 0.76 -9.69
N ARG A 36 8.32 0.68 -10.78
CA ARG A 36 7.25 -0.33 -10.92
C ARG A 36 7.82 -1.73 -11.13
N THR A 37 8.87 -1.87 -11.95
CA THR A 37 9.56 -3.15 -12.14
C THR A 37 10.17 -3.65 -10.84
N GLN A 38 10.93 -2.79 -10.13
CA GLN A 38 11.50 -3.12 -8.83
C GLN A 38 10.42 -3.57 -7.83
N HIS A 39 9.28 -2.87 -7.80
CA HIS A 39 8.18 -3.24 -6.92
C HIS A 39 7.55 -4.59 -7.30
N LYS A 40 7.40 -4.89 -8.61
CA LYS A 40 6.94 -6.20 -9.09
C LYS A 40 7.91 -7.30 -8.64
N ASP A 41 9.20 -7.08 -8.79
CA ASP A 41 10.25 -8.05 -8.43
C ASP A 41 10.26 -8.32 -6.92
N GLN A 42 10.21 -7.27 -6.10
CA GLN A 42 10.12 -7.39 -4.63
C GLN A 42 8.88 -8.17 -4.18
N CYS A 43 7.73 -7.92 -4.82
CA CYS A 43 6.52 -8.66 -4.52
C CYS A 43 6.65 -10.13 -4.95
N ALA A 44 7.23 -10.42 -6.11
CA ALA A 44 7.45 -11.78 -6.60
C ALA A 44 8.41 -12.57 -5.70
N GLU A 45 9.50 -11.96 -5.24
CA GLU A 45 10.42 -12.56 -4.27
C GLU A 45 9.71 -12.96 -2.97
N ARG A 46 8.79 -12.12 -2.47
CA ARG A 46 8.00 -12.45 -1.28
C ARG A 46 7.01 -13.57 -1.51
N LEU A 47 6.32 -13.60 -2.66
CA LEU A 47 5.44 -14.70 -3.00
C LEU A 47 6.21 -16.03 -3.01
N ALA A 48 7.40 -16.04 -3.60
CA ALA A 48 8.27 -17.22 -3.62
C ALA A 48 8.77 -17.62 -2.22
N ALA A 49 9.06 -16.66 -1.34
CA ALA A 49 9.51 -16.95 0.03
C ALA A 49 8.39 -17.54 0.92
N GLU A 50 7.13 -17.15 0.70
CA GLU A 50 5.97 -17.71 1.42
C GLU A 50 5.66 -19.15 0.96
N ASP A 51 5.88 -19.47 -0.31
CA ASP A 51 5.78 -20.84 -0.84
C ASP A 51 6.80 -21.80 -0.17
N GLU A 52 8.01 -21.32 0.14
CA GLU A 52 9.07 -22.14 0.76
C GLU A 52 8.86 -22.38 2.27
N ASN A 53 8.15 -21.48 2.95
CA ASN A 53 7.87 -21.54 4.39
C ASN A 53 6.58 -22.31 4.73
N GLY A 54 5.77 -22.67 3.73
CA GLY A 54 4.59 -23.53 3.91
C GLY A 54 4.96 -24.96 4.28
N ASP A 55 4.10 -25.64 5.06
CA ASP A 55 4.23 -27.07 5.30
C ASP A 55 4.29 -27.80 3.94
N LYS A 56 5.42 -28.45 3.66
CA LYS A 56 5.75 -29.15 2.39
C LYS A 56 4.77 -30.27 1.99
N GLU A 57 3.71 -30.48 2.77
CA GLU A 57 2.70 -31.53 2.58
C GLU A 57 1.39 -31.02 1.96
N THR A 58 1.18 -29.71 1.86
CA THR A 58 -0.01 -29.14 1.18
C THR A 58 0.29 -28.88 -0.29
N GLU A 59 -0.19 -29.75 -1.18
CA GLU A 59 -0.24 -29.43 -2.61
C GLU A 59 -0.97 -28.09 -2.79
N VAL A 60 -0.33 -27.12 -3.44
CA VAL A 60 -0.99 -25.85 -3.80
C VAL A 60 -2.15 -26.19 -4.74
N GLU A 61 -3.38 -25.89 -4.29
CA GLU A 61 -4.56 -26.19 -5.09
C GLU A 61 -4.50 -25.44 -6.43
N TYR A 62 -5.01 -26.07 -7.49
CA TYR A 62 -5.08 -25.44 -8.82
C TYR A 62 -5.81 -24.09 -8.80
N SER A 63 -6.80 -23.95 -7.92
CA SER A 63 -7.51 -22.69 -7.62
C SER A 63 -6.55 -21.59 -7.18
N ASP A 64 -5.61 -21.90 -6.29
CA ASP A 64 -4.66 -20.92 -5.78
C ASP A 64 -3.65 -20.47 -6.84
N GLN A 65 -3.14 -21.43 -7.63
CA GLN A 65 -2.26 -21.12 -8.76
C GLN A 65 -2.97 -20.22 -9.79
N ALA A 66 -4.26 -20.42 -10.02
CA ALA A 66 -5.04 -19.59 -10.92
C ALA A 66 -5.22 -18.15 -10.40
N VAL A 67 -5.35 -17.97 -9.07
CA VAL A 67 -5.42 -16.63 -8.46
C VAL A 67 -4.10 -15.90 -8.64
N LEU A 68 -2.96 -16.54 -8.34
CA LEU A 68 -1.64 -15.94 -8.53
C LEU A 68 -1.37 -15.61 -10.01
N ALA A 69 -1.76 -16.49 -10.93
CA ALA A 69 -1.64 -16.25 -12.36
C ALA A 69 -2.49 -15.05 -12.82
N ASN A 70 -3.72 -14.89 -12.30
CA ASN A 70 -4.54 -13.72 -12.59
C ASN A 70 -3.86 -12.42 -12.13
N LEU A 71 -3.22 -12.40 -10.97
CA LEU A 71 -2.50 -11.22 -10.50
C LEU A 71 -1.37 -10.85 -11.48
N ASP A 72 -0.54 -11.82 -11.86
CA ASP A 72 0.58 -11.60 -12.76
C ASP A 72 0.12 -11.16 -14.16
N TRP A 73 -0.83 -11.88 -14.77
CA TRP A 73 -1.39 -11.51 -16.08
C TRP A 73 -2.06 -10.13 -16.07
N GLY A 74 -2.71 -9.76 -14.97
CA GLY A 74 -3.31 -8.44 -14.80
C GLY A 74 -2.26 -7.33 -14.79
N ILE A 75 -1.15 -7.54 -14.07
CA ILE A 75 -0.04 -6.58 -13.99
C ILE A 75 0.69 -6.49 -15.33
N GLU A 76 0.95 -7.61 -15.99
CA GLU A 76 1.60 -7.63 -17.31
C GLU A 76 0.76 -6.89 -18.36
N ALA A 77 -0.53 -7.16 -18.42
CA ALA A 77 -1.44 -6.47 -19.32
C ALA A 77 -1.50 -4.96 -19.05
N LEU A 78 -1.44 -4.54 -17.78
CA LEU A 78 -1.35 -3.14 -17.39
C LEU A 78 -0.04 -2.50 -17.86
N GLU A 79 1.11 -3.17 -17.66
CA GLU A 79 2.41 -2.68 -18.15
C GLU A 79 2.44 -2.58 -19.67
N GLU A 80 1.87 -3.54 -20.39
CA GLU A 80 1.71 -3.43 -21.84
C GLU A 80 0.83 -2.23 -22.21
N ALA A 81 -0.28 -2.00 -21.51
CA ALA A 81 -1.18 -0.88 -21.76
C ALA A 81 -0.50 0.48 -21.56
N ILE A 82 0.36 0.61 -20.54
CA ILE A 82 1.16 1.83 -20.29
C ILE A 82 2.03 2.17 -21.51
N ASN A 83 2.63 1.15 -22.13
CA ASN A 83 3.52 1.30 -23.29
C ASN A 83 2.79 1.34 -24.64
N THR A 84 1.45 1.30 -24.64
CA THR A 84 0.65 1.25 -25.87
C THR A 84 0.18 2.63 -26.32
N TYR A 85 0.56 3.02 -27.55
CA TYR A 85 0.12 4.29 -28.17
C TYR A 85 -1.26 4.20 -28.83
N ASN A 86 -1.61 3.04 -29.40
CA ASN A 86 -2.92 2.85 -30.01
C ASN A 86 -4.01 2.79 -28.92
N MET A 87 -4.95 3.73 -28.93
CA MET A 87 -5.95 3.85 -27.87
C MET A 87 -6.91 2.67 -27.79
N GLU A 88 -7.30 2.07 -28.91
CA GLU A 88 -8.19 0.90 -28.93
C GLU A 88 -7.51 -0.32 -28.30
N THR A 89 -6.27 -0.60 -28.71
CA THR A 89 -5.45 -1.67 -28.12
C THR A 89 -5.17 -1.40 -26.64
N LYS A 90 -4.90 -0.15 -26.27
CA LYS A 90 -4.69 0.24 -24.88
C LYS A 90 -5.94 -0.04 -24.04
N LEU A 91 -7.12 0.37 -24.50
CA LEU A 91 -8.37 0.12 -23.78
C LEU A 91 -8.67 -1.37 -23.67
N ALA A 92 -8.46 -2.17 -24.72
CA ALA A 92 -8.65 -3.62 -24.66
C ALA A 92 -7.71 -4.30 -23.64
N ARG A 93 -6.45 -3.86 -23.56
CA ARG A 93 -5.49 -4.33 -22.54
C ARG A 93 -5.91 -3.93 -21.13
N LEU A 94 -6.39 -2.69 -20.95
CA LEU A 94 -6.93 -2.25 -19.66
C LEU A 94 -8.17 -3.05 -19.26
N ASP A 95 -9.06 -3.38 -20.19
CA ASP A 95 -10.24 -4.23 -19.91
C ASP A 95 -9.84 -5.65 -19.49
N TYR A 96 -8.78 -6.20 -20.08
CA TYR A 96 -8.25 -7.49 -19.67
C TYR A 96 -7.56 -7.40 -18.30
N ALA A 97 -6.70 -6.40 -18.08
CA ALA A 97 -6.04 -6.16 -16.81
C ALA A 97 -7.04 -5.99 -15.66
N GLU A 98 -8.10 -5.22 -15.87
CA GLU A 98 -9.16 -5.03 -14.88
C GLU A 98 -9.79 -6.36 -14.48
N LYS A 99 -10.19 -7.19 -15.46
CA LYS A 99 -10.81 -8.49 -15.18
C LYS A 99 -9.91 -9.41 -14.35
N MET A 100 -8.61 -9.44 -14.68
CA MET A 100 -7.65 -10.29 -13.98
C MET A 100 -7.37 -9.78 -12.56
N LEU A 101 -7.11 -8.48 -12.40
CA LEU A 101 -6.83 -7.85 -11.10
C LEU A 101 -8.05 -7.88 -10.17
N GLN A 102 -9.27 -7.77 -10.70
CA GLN A 102 -10.49 -7.76 -9.89
C GLN A 102 -10.70 -9.07 -9.12
N VAL A 103 -10.24 -10.21 -9.66
CA VAL A 103 -10.28 -11.51 -8.96
C VAL A 103 -9.49 -11.43 -7.65
N CYS A 104 -8.30 -10.84 -7.70
CA CYS A 104 -7.41 -10.71 -6.55
C CYS A 104 -7.91 -9.64 -5.58
N ALA A 105 -8.44 -8.53 -6.09
CA ALA A 105 -9.00 -7.44 -5.28
C ALA A 105 -10.24 -7.86 -4.44
N MET A 106 -10.94 -8.93 -4.85
CA MET A 106 -12.16 -9.41 -4.18
C MET A 106 -11.92 -10.65 -3.29
N LEU A 107 -10.66 -11.04 -3.08
CA LEU A 107 -10.34 -12.15 -2.18
C LEU A 107 -10.76 -11.81 -0.74
N ASN A 108 -11.14 -12.83 0.03
CA ASN A 108 -11.43 -12.64 1.45
C ASN A 108 -10.13 -12.33 2.19
N PRO A 109 -9.95 -11.13 2.79
CA PRO A 109 -8.66 -10.72 3.38
C PRO A 109 -8.23 -11.56 4.58
N LYS A 110 -9.16 -12.33 5.18
CA LYS A 110 -8.89 -13.20 6.34
C LYS A 110 -8.35 -14.58 5.97
N GLN A 111 -8.25 -14.88 4.67
CA GLN A 111 -7.79 -16.17 4.16
C GLN A 111 -6.40 -16.05 3.54
N LYS A 112 -5.88 -17.19 3.10
CA LYS A 112 -4.63 -17.31 2.36
C LYS A 112 -4.87 -18.02 1.04
N THR A 113 -4.00 -17.76 0.08
CA THR A 113 -3.93 -18.40 -1.23
C THR A 113 -2.47 -18.76 -1.46
N ALA A 114 -2.17 -20.05 -1.67
CA ALA A 114 -0.79 -20.56 -1.77
C ALA A 114 0.10 -20.07 -0.60
N GLY A 115 -0.39 -20.14 0.64
CA GLY A 115 0.36 -19.69 1.82
C GLY A 115 0.41 -18.16 2.03
N VAL A 116 0.18 -17.37 0.98
CA VAL A 116 0.23 -15.90 1.01
C VAL A 116 -1.07 -15.31 1.58
N PRO A 117 -1.02 -14.32 2.49
CA PRO A 117 -2.21 -13.60 2.94
C PRO A 117 -2.98 -12.96 1.79
N ASN A 118 -4.30 -13.20 1.74
CA ASN A 118 -5.16 -12.60 0.73
C ASN A 118 -5.25 -11.08 0.87
N SER A 119 -5.05 -10.53 2.07
CA SER A 119 -4.93 -9.08 2.28
C SER A 119 -3.82 -8.47 1.42
N TYR A 120 -2.66 -9.12 1.39
CA TYR A 120 -1.50 -8.69 0.62
C TYR A 120 -1.77 -8.71 -0.88
N LEU A 121 -2.30 -9.82 -1.40
CA LEU A 121 -2.66 -9.97 -2.81
C LEU A 121 -3.73 -8.93 -3.22
N SER A 122 -4.73 -8.72 -2.38
CA SER A 122 -5.80 -7.76 -2.62
C SER A 122 -5.29 -6.32 -2.64
N ALA A 123 -4.43 -5.96 -1.68
CA ALA A 123 -3.84 -4.64 -1.62
C ALA A 123 -2.92 -4.37 -2.83
N TRP A 124 -2.14 -5.37 -3.28
CA TRP A 124 -1.33 -5.23 -4.48
C TRP A 124 -2.19 -5.08 -5.75
N ALA A 125 -3.29 -5.84 -5.84
CA ALA A 125 -4.27 -5.70 -6.91
C ALA A 125 -4.92 -4.30 -6.91
N HIS A 126 -5.29 -3.78 -5.74
CA HIS A 126 -5.85 -2.44 -5.60
C HIS A 126 -4.87 -1.33 -6.01
N LEU A 127 -3.58 -1.45 -5.71
CA LEU A 127 -2.58 -0.49 -6.22
C LEU A 127 -2.55 -0.46 -7.76
N ASN A 128 -2.52 -1.64 -8.39
CA ASN A 128 -2.50 -1.75 -9.85
C ASN A 128 -3.83 -1.31 -10.49
N LEU A 129 -4.97 -1.57 -9.85
CA LEU A 129 -6.26 -1.02 -10.27
C LEU A 129 -6.27 0.52 -10.18
N SER A 130 -5.61 1.11 -9.17
CA SER A 130 -5.47 2.57 -9.08
C SER A 130 -4.74 3.14 -10.30
N TYR A 131 -3.64 2.51 -10.71
CA TYR A 131 -2.90 2.86 -11.93
C TYR A 131 -3.78 2.73 -13.19
N LEU A 132 -4.51 1.62 -13.31
CA LEU A 132 -5.43 1.35 -14.42
C LEU A 132 -6.49 2.45 -14.55
N TRP A 133 -7.14 2.83 -13.46
CA TRP A 133 -8.19 3.85 -13.48
C TRP A 133 -7.64 5.25 -13.76
N LYS A 134 -6.42 5.57 -13.33
CA LYS A 134 -5.72 6.79 -13.76
C LYS A 134 -5.52 6.80 -15.28
N LEU A 135 -5.10 5.68 -15.89
CA LEU A 135 -4.93 5.57 -17.35
C LEU A 135 -6.26 5.67 -18.13
N ARG A 136 -7.38 5.36 -17.48
CA ARG A 136 -8.75 5.57 -18.02
C ARG A 136 -9.30 6.98 -17.79
N ASN A 137 -8.53 7.88 -17.18
CA ASN A 137 -8.97 9.21 -16.77
C ASN A 137 -10.16 9.19 -15.78
N ASN A 138 -10.30 8.13 -14.98
CA ASN A 138 -11.28 8.07 -13.90
C ASN A 138 -10.57 8.24 -12.55
N ILE A 139 -10.43 9.50 -12.15
CA ILE A 139 -9.73 9.86 -10.92
C ILE A 139 -10.42 9.33 -9.66
N GLN A 140 -11.75 9.26 -9.67
CA GLN A 140 -12.52 8.83 -8.51
C GLN A 140 -12.25 7.35 -8.21
N SER A 141 -12.32 6.48 -9.22
CA SER A 141 -11.99 5.06 -9.06
C SER A 141 -10.50 4.85 -8.72
N CYS A 142 -9.61 5.65 -9.30
CA CYS A 142 -8.18 5.64 -8.97
C CYS A 142 -7.96 5.88 -7.47
N ILE A 143 -8.58 6.92 -6.91
CA ILE A 143 -8.49 7.25 -5.49
C ILE A 143 -9.10 6.17 -4.62
N PHE A 144 -10.28 5.65 -4.97
CA PHE A 144 -10.92 4.59 -4.20
C PHE A 144 -10.03 3.37 -4.07
N HIS A 145 -9.46 2.88 -5.18
CA HIS A 145 -8.57 1.73 -5.12
C HIS A 145 -7.28 2.01 -4.33
N ALA A 146 -6.70 3.21 -4.44
CA ALA A 146 -5.55 3.57 -3.61
C ALA A 146 -5.87 3.56 -2.10
N LEU A 147 -7.08 3.97 -1.71
CA LEU A 147 -7.53 3.92 -0.32
C LEU A 147 -7.86 2.49 0.13
N GLU A 148 -8.52 1.69 -0.73
CA GLU A 148 -8.83 0.29 -0.45
C GLU A 148 -7.57 -0.55 -0.19
N MET A 149 -6.46 -0.27 -0.89
CA MET A 149 -5.16 -0.88 -0.58
C MET A 149 -4.77 -0.71 0.91
N PHE A 150 -4.93 0.51 1.46
CA PHE A 150 -4.66 0.76 2.89
C PHE A 150 -5.69 0.14 3.82
N ILE A 151 -6.94 -0.01 3.39
CA ILE A 151 -8.01 -0.62 4.19
C ILE A 151 -7.78 -2.14 4.31
N VAL A 152 -7.42 -2.78 3.20
CA VAL A 152 -7.31 -4.23 3.13
C VAL A 152 -6.01 -4.74 3.74
N ASP A 153 -4.89 -4.04 3.54
CA ASP A 153 -3.61 -4.39 4.17
C ASP A 153 -2.85 -3.13 4.66
N PRO A 154 -3.22 -2.57 5.82
CA PRO A 154 -2.62 -1.33 6.31
C PRO A 154 -1.12 -1.45 6.61
N PHE A 155 -0.63 -2.65 6.94
CA PHE A 155 0.77 -2.88 7.26
C PHE A 155 1.61 -2.83 5.99
N PHE A 156 1.35 -3.71 5.02
CA PHE A 156 2.14 -3.73 3.79
C PHE A 156 1.90 -2.53 2.89
N ALA A 157 0.68 -1.96 2.90
CA ALA A 157 0.43 -0.69 2.21
C ALA A 157 1.36 0.43 2.70
N ARG A 158 1.64 0.45 4.01
CA ARG A 158 2.52 1.43 4.64
C ARG A 158 4.00 1.13 4.41
N ILE A 159 4.46 -0.10 4.58
CA ILE A 159 5.91 -0.37 4.58
C ILE A 159 6.47 -0.68 3.20
N ASP A 160 5.61 -1.11 2.27
CA ASP A 160 6.04 -1.70 1.01
C ASP A 160 5.41 -1.00 -0.19
N PHE A 161 4.08 -0.97 -0.25
CA PHE A 161 3.40 -0.54 -1.47
C PHE A 161 3.43 0.98 -1.68
N ALA A 162 3.15 1.75 -0.62
CA ALA A 162 3.04 3.19 -0.72
C ALA A 162 3.51 3.94 0.54
N PRO A 163 4.76 3.74 1.00
CA PRO A 163 5.30 4.40 2.19
C PRO A 163 5.21 5.93 2.12
N GLU A 164 5.60 6.52 0.98
CA GLU A 164 5.53 7.98 0.79
C GLU A 164 4.08 8.51 0.81
N LEU A 165 3.14 7.76 0.22
CA LEU A 165 1.74 8.14 0.26
C LEU A 165 1.19 8.05 1.69
N TRP A 166 1.58 7.01 2.44
CA TRP A 166 1.20 6.86 3.84
C TRP A 166 1.72 8.02 4.69
N LYS A 167 2.99 8.41 4.50
CA LYS A 167 3.62 9.55 5.19
C LYS A 167 2.88 10.85 4.89
N ASN A 168 2.40 11.05 3.67
CA ASN A 168 1.68 12.27 3.31
C ASN A 168 0.23 12.27 3.83
N LEU A 169 -0.45 11.13 3.82
CA LEU A 169 -1.86 11.04 4.16
C LEU A 169 -2.14 10.85 5.66
N PHE A 170 -1.39 9.98 6.35
CA PHE A 170 -1.76 9.51 7.68
C PHE A 170 -0.82 10.02 8.77
N LEU A 171 0.49 10.07 8.52
CA LEU A 171 1.48 10.46 9.52
C LEU A 171 1.19 11.84 10.17
N PRO A 172 0.76 12.90 9.45
CA PRO A 172 0.49 14.20 10.06
C PRO A 172 -0.62 14.12 11.12
N HIS A 173 -1.53 13.16 10.99
CA HIS A 173 -2.66 12.94 11.90
C HIS A 173 -2.29 12.05 13.10
N MET A 174 -1.10 11.44 13.12
CA MET A 174 -0.64 10.55 14.18
C MET A 174 0.32 11.23 15.17
N SER A 175 0.57 12.54 15.03
CA SER A 175 1.53 13.30 15.85
C SER A 175 1.27 13.18 17.36
N SER A 176 0.00 13.16 17.78
CA SER A 176 -0.38 12.97 19.19
C SER A 176 -0.02 11.59 19.72
N ILE A 177 -0.20 10.54 18.91
CA ILE A 177 0.13 9.15 19.28
C ILE A 177 1.64 8.99 19.40
N VAL A 178 2.41 9.57 18.49
CA VAL A 178 3.88 9.53 18.55
C VAL A 178 4.41 10.27 19.75
N GLY A 179 3.87 11.46 20.04
CA GLY A 179 4.22 12.23 21.23
C GLY A 179 3.97 11.42 22.50
N TRP A 180 2.78 10.82 22.61
CA TRP A 180 2.42 9.95 23.73
C TRP A 180 3.35 8.72 23.85
N TYR A 181 3.58 7.97 22.76
CA TYR A 181 4.46 6.79 22.78
C TYR A 181 5.88 7.15 23.22
N SER A 182 6.41 8.27 22.73
CA SER A 182 7.75 8.73 23.07
C SER A 182 7.87 9.08 24.56
N GLU A 183 6.83 9.72 25.12
CA GLU A 183 6.76 10.06 26.54
C GLU A 183 6.66 8.80 27.42
N GLU A 184 5.77 7.86 27.09
CA GLU A 184 5.60 6.63 27.87
C GLU A 184 6.83 5.73 27.80
N ARG A 185 7.45 5.60 26.62
CA ARG A 185 8.72 4.86 26.48
C ARG A 185 9.83 5.49 27.33
N HIS A 186 9.90 6.82 27.36
CA HIS A 186 10.86 7.53 28.20
C HIS A 186 10.64 7.25 29.69
N LYS A 187 9.39 7.28 30.17
CA LYS A 187 9.04 6.94 31.56
C LYS A 187 9.50 5.53 31.93
N LEU A 188 9.17 4.54 31.10
CA LEU A 188 9.57 3.15 31.32
C LEU A 188 11.10 2.99 31.35
N MET A 189 11.83 3.64 30.44
CA MET A 189 13.29 3.57 30.42
C MET A 189 13.93 4.21 31.66
N MET A 190 13.39 5.34 32.15
CA MET A 190 13.87 5.99 33.38
C MET A 190 13.61 5.15 34.63
N GLU A 191 12.51 4.38 34.66
CA GLU A 191 12.24 3.42 35.74
C GLU A 191 13.22 2.23 35.73
N VAL A 192 13.66 1.79 34.55
CA VAL A 192 14.52 0.61 34.35
C VAL A 192 16.02 0.95 34.45
N MET A 193 16.44 2.17 34.09
CA MET A 193 17.85 2.60 34.08
C MET A 193 18.03 4.05 34.60
N PRO A 194 18.09 4.26 35.93
CA PRO A 194 18.12 5.61 36.51
C PRO A 194 19.40 6.41 36.25
N GLU A 195 20.52 5.77 35.88
CA GLU A 195 21.85 6.40 35.88
C GLU A 195 22.46 6.72 34.50
N SER A 196 21.77 6.44 33.39
CA SER A 196 22.27 6.82 32.06
C SER A 196 21.78 8.22 31.69
N SER A 197 22.58 9.23 32.03
CA SER A 197 22.27 10.65 31.86
C SER A 197 22.38 11.19 30.42
N ASP A 198 22.57 10.34 29.41
CA ASP A 198 22.69 10.76 28.01
C ASP A 198 21.68 10.03 27.13
N PHE A 199 20.52 10.65 26.95
CA PHE A 199 19.54 10.21 25.96
C PHE A 199 18.92 11.41 25.27
N SER A 200 19.60 11.93 24.25
CA SER A 200 18.98 12.81 23.25
C SER A 200 18.03 11.97 22.37
N TYR A 201 16.84 11.65 22.86
CA TYR A 201 15.81 11.00 22.07
C TYR A 201 14.93 12.05 21.38
N THR A 202 15.37 12.51 20.21
CA THR A 202 14.39 12.91 19.21
C THR A 202 13.78 11.62 18.66
N ALA A 203 12.50 11.38 18.92
CA ALA A 203 11.78 10.30 18.29
C ALA A 203 11.76 10.58 16.78
N ASP A 204 12.63 9.91 16.04
CA ASP A 204 12.54 9.87 14.59
C ASP A 204 11.23 9.15 14.23
N PHE A 205 10.32 9.88 13.60
CA PHE A 205 9.01 9.39 13.20
C PHE A 205 9.12 8.13 12.34
N ASP A 206 10.13 8.06 11.46
CA ASP A 206 10.34 6.90 10.60
C ASP A 206 10.77 5.68 11.42
N LYS A 207 11.54 5.88 12.50
CA LYS A 207 12.03 4.80 13.36
C LYS A 207 10.93 4.27 14.29
N VAL A 208 10.15 5.13 14.94
CA VAL A 208 9.08 4.71 15.88
C VAL A 208 8.06 3.81 15.20
N PHE A 209 7.67 4.17 13.98
CA PHE A 209 6.67 3.40 13.27
C PHE A 209 7.26 2.12 12.70
N ASN A 210 8.49 2.13 12.18
CA ASN A 210 9.13 0.93 11.62
C ASN A 210 9.58 -0.09 12.68
N GLU A 211 9.76 0.34 13.94
CA GLU A 211 10.08 -0.53 15.09
C GLU A 211 8.87 -1.30 15.65
N SER A 212 7.65 -1.00 15.17
CA SER A 212 6.43 -1.73 15.56
C SER A 212 6.34 -3.06 14.79
N LEU A 213 7.23 -4.00 15.11
CA LEU A 213 7.30 -5.38 14.64
C LEU A 213 6.83 -6.34 15.72
#